data_AF-A0AAU2AZA0-F1
#
_entry.id   AF-A0AAU2AZA0-F1
#
_cell.length_a   1.000
_cell.length_b   1.000
_cell.length_c   1.000
_cell.angle_alpha   90.00
_cell.angle_beta   90.00
_cell.angle_gamma   90.00
#
_symmetry.space_group_name_H-M   'P 1'
#
loop_
_entity.id
_entity.type
_entity.pdbx_description
1 polymer ?
#
loop_
_entity_poly.entity_id
_entity_poly.type
_entity_poly.pdbx_seq_one_letter_code
_entity_poly.pdbx_strand_id
1 'polypeptide(L)'
;MEQQEYAADTTQVAGGTSDGRTGGAGRSTTVAVVAVREAGPDAPQVPGPAADAGGLSPDPGLLRLAQWFAEAGPGAADDLCTASFGLYPARHFGVPAEPAPGAAPGPAEAEVSWWHGPTAHAPAALRAREARPARGPRRARRDAGAPSAALSGAKPGMPGKHRKPERARSAAGTQDRSAAAERRIAARLLLAHPLVTASGPHAEGFPLIRRHRDWLTERFDTLLGYRLVVGPWHARLCKAGLGPGTGRRLEHPGTGAPFTPGGYAQLALALALLVDAPEQLPLGRLLAAMRSATPGPDRCAAPADLATALAALAEWQVLDGIPADLAEENTVLTVDRELARAVPAGPPALAADATDLIRRATQADPGTAVRRRLAETPAVLAADLPEDQRAWLRDHHHTGPAALADFLGLEAEVRAEGVALLDPADELTDLALPGPGTVAQAALLLVERLVEEVRPLPGETTDADVPVPDALIDGVLGDIADEYGLPAGWRRDYLADRTALRRDTLDLLHRMGLLTPTPRGTRPPGWLLRAPAARYAPAADLLPPPGTGRHSRRDQPVTIPAPAGPREEQRA
;
A
#
# COMPACT_ATOMS: atom_id res chain seq x y z
N MET A 1 20.79 68.94 32.53
CA MET A 1 21.30 68.02 31.51
C MET A 1 20.44 66.74 31.54
N GLU A 2 19.15 66.77 31.19
CA GLU A 2 18.45 67.42 30.05
C GLU A 2 18.93 66.89 28.69
N GLN A 3 18.09 66.52 27.71
CA GLN A 3 16.60 66.42 27.60
C GLN A 3 16.23 64.99 27.12
N GLN A 4 15.08 64.34 27.38
CA GLN A 4 13.65 64.68 27.26
C GLN A 4 13.11 64.83 25.81
N GLU A 5 12.29 63.86 25.37
CA GLU A 5 10.92 64.00 24.79
C GLU A 5 10.31 62.58 24.63
N TYR A 6 9.29 62.21 25.42
CA TYR A 6 7.84 62.20 25.10
C TYR A 6 7.44 61.10 24.07
N ALA A 7 6.84 59.96 24.46
CA ALA A 7 5.44 59.71 24.90
C ALA A 7 4.42 59.85 23.73
N ALA A 8 3.36 59.06 23.53
CA ALA A 8 2.66 58.02 24.32
C ALA A 8 1.76 57.14 23.36
N ASP A 9 0.94 56.13 23.70
CA ASP A 9 0.64 55.43 24.98
C ASP A 9 -0.10 54.05 24.81
N THR A 10 -0.27 53.31 25.92
CA THR A 10 -1.38 52.40 26.37
C THR A 10 -2.16 51.44 25.41
N THR A 11 -2.17 50.09 25.60
CA THR A 11 -2.96 49.22 26.54
C THR A 11 -4.50 49.17 26.33
N GLN A 12 -5.29 48.13 26.67
CA GLN A 12 -5.05 46.71 27.05
C GLN A 12 -6.25 45.79 26.71
N VAL A 13 -5.94 44.49 26.74
CA VAL A 13 -6.72 43.24 26.72
C VAL A 13 -7.98 43.11 27.65
N ALA A 14 -8.92 42.25 27.19
CA ALA A 14 -9.84 41.33 27.91
C ALA A 14 -11.29 41.69 28.34
N GLY A 15 -12.14 40.65 28.23
CA GLY A 15 -13.41 40.45 28.97
C GLY A 15 -14.67 41.01 28.30
N GLY A 16 -15.84 40.36 28.32
CA GLY A 16 -16.18 39.03 28.81
C GLY A 16 -17.68 38.88 29.13
N THR A 17 -18.32 37.85 28.55
CA THR A 17 -19.57 37.22 29.02
C THR A 17 -20.92 37.92 28.74
N SER A 18 -21.94 37.06 28.57
CA SER A 18 -23.35 37.26 28.22
C SER A 18 -24.23 37.84 29.34
N ASP A 19 -25.36 38.47 28.98
CA ASP A 19 -26.72 37.86 29.07
C ASP A 19 -27.81 38.79 28.45
N GLY A 20 -29.06 38.32 28.32
CA GLY A 20 -30.24 39.18 28.45
C GLY A 20 -31.03 39.56 27.18
N ARG A 21 -32.15 38.87 26.95
CA ARG A 21 -33.26 39.22 26.02
C ARG A 21 -33.76 40.67 26.15
N THR A 22 -34.22 41.29 25.05
CA THR A 22 -35.67 41.48 24.73
C THR A 22 -35.93 42.15 23.37
N GLY A 23 -36.91 41.61 22.62
CA GLY A 23 -37.96 42.30 21.84
C GLY A 23 -37.64 43.44 20.85
N GLY A 24 -38.06 43.28 19.59
CA GLY A 24 -38.18 44.40 18.64
C GLY A 24 -38.52 43.95 17.21
N ALA A 25 -39.77 44.11 16.79
CA ALA A 25 -40.21 43.74 15.43
C ALA A 25 -39.88 44.85 14.42
N GLY A 26 -39.35 44.47 13.24
CA GLY A 26 -39.07 45.38 12.13
C GLY A 26 -39.25 44.68 10.79
N ARG A 27 -40.48 44.69 10.25
CA ARG A 27 -40.76 44.22 8.88
C ARG A 27 -40.09 45.18 7.89
N SER A 28 -39.28 44.66 6.97
CA SER A 28 -38.94 45.38 5.73
C SER A 28 -39.39 44.55 4.53
N THR A 29 -40.39 45.07 3.83
CA THR A 29 -40.99 44.46 2.64
C THR A 29 -40.30 44.98 1.39
N THR A 30 -39.44 44.17 0.77
CA THR A 30 -38.95 44.46 -0.59
C THR A 30 -40.00 44.06 -1.62
N VAL A 31 -40.53 45.06 -2.32
CA VAL A 31 -41.52 44.89 -3.40
C VAL A 31 -40.83 44.35 -4.65
N ALA A 32 -41.14 43.11 -5.04
CA ALA A 32 -40.79 42.59 -6.36
C ALA A 32 -41.88 42.99 -7.36
N VAL A 33 -41.50 43.75 -8.39
CA VAL A 33 -42.42 44.21 -9.44
C VAL A 33 -42.74 43.05 -10.39
N VAL A 34 -43.99 42.62 -10.42
CA VAL A 34 -44.50 41.62 -11.37
C VAL A 34 -44.77 42.30 -12.71
N ALA A 35 -43.87 42.09 -13.68
CA ALA A 35 -44.11 42.47 -15.07
C ALA A 35 -44.89 41.35 -15.77
N VAL A 36 -46.20 41.52 -15.89
CA VAL A 36 -47.06 40.64 -16.71
C VAL A 36 -46.72 40.89 -18.19
N ARG A 37 -46.39 39.83 -18.93
CA ARG A 37 -46.21 39.86 -20.38
C ARG A 37 -47.25 38.94 -21.00
N GLU A 38 -47.99 39.45 -21.98
CA GLU A 38 -49.13 38.76 -22.60
C GLU A 38 -48.69 37.52 -23.39
N ALA A 39 -49.49 36.45 -23.32
CA ALA A 39 -49.23 35.20 -24.02
C ALA A 39 -50.03 35.12 -25.33
N GLY A 40 -49.32 35.06 -26.46
CA GLY A 40 -49.87 34.59 -27.73
C GLY A 40 -49.84 33.06 -27.81
N PRO A 41 -50.69 32.42 -28.63
CA PRO A 41 -50.72 30.96 -28.76
C PRO A 41 -49.56 30.48 -29.63
N ASP A 42 -48.69 29.63 -29.08
CA ASP A 42 -47.59 29.02 -29.83
C ASP A 42 -47.63 27.47 -29.76
N ALA A 43 -47.11 26.84 -30.80
CA ALA A 43 -47.26 25.42 -31.09
C ALA A 43 -46.43 24.53 -30.14
N PRO A 44 -46.75 23.22 -29.98
CA PRO A 44 -46.03 22.33 -29.08
C PRO A 44 -44.57 22.13 -29.53
N GLN A 45 -43.64 22.80 -28.85
CA GLN A 45 -42.21 22.59 -29.01
C GLN A 45 -41.76 21.32 -28.29
N VAL A 46 -41.08 20.44 -29.02
CA VAL A 46 -40.33 19.32 -28.44
C VAL A 46 -39.11 19.89 -27.71
N PRO A 47 -38.84 19.50 -26.45
CA PRO A 47 -37.67 20.01 -25.73
C PRO A 47 -36.39 19.44 -26.33
N GLY A 48 -35.65 20.28 -27.07
CA GLY A 48 -34.25 20.01 -27.39
C GLY A 48 -33.38 20.08 -26.13
N PRO A 49 -32.18 19.46 -26.12
CA PRO A 49 -31.30 19.49 -24.97
C PRO A 49 -30.85 20.93 -24.70
N ALA A 50 -31.23 21.47 -23.54
CA ALA A 50 -30.68 22.72 -23.06
C ALA A 50 -29.17 22.53 -22.84
N ALA A 51 -28.36 23.13 -23.71
CA ALA A 51 -26.93 23.23 -23.52
C ALA A 51 -26.67 24.15 -22.32
N ASP A 52 -26.46 23.55 -21.15
CA ASP A 52 -26.19 24.25 -19.91
C ASP A 52 -24.91 25.10 -20.07
N ALA A 53 -25.08 26.42 -20.18
CA ALA A 53 -23.99 27.37 -20.47
C ALA A 53 -23.02 27.57 -19.29
N GLY A 54 -23.17 26.82 -18.20
CA GLY A 54 -22.18 26.71 -17.15
C GLY A 54 -21.00 25.84 -17.59
N GLY A 55 -19.81 26.44 -17.68
CA GLY A 55 -18.56 25.67 -17.78
C GLY A 55 -18.39 24.74 -16.57
N LEU A 56 -17.72 23.60 -16.76
CA LEU A 56 -17.32 22.76 -15.63
C LEU A 56 -16.37 23.57 -14.74
N SER A 57 -16.74 23.75 -13.47
CA SER A 57 -15.90 24.45 -12.50
C SER A 57 -14.89 23.45 -11.91
N PRO A 58 -13.57 23.66 -12.07
CA PRO A 58 -12.58 22.75 -11.50
C PRO A 58 -12.42 22.99 -10.00
N ASP A 59 -12.35 21.92 -9.21
CA ASP A 59 -11.88 21.99 -7.83
C ASP A 59 -10.46 22.62 -7.79
N PRO A 60 -10.25 23.72 -7.06
CA PRO A 60 -8.99 24.46 -7.10
C PRO A 60 -7.83 23.71 -6.42
N GLY A 61 -8.12 22.76 -5.52
CA GLY A 61 -7.11 21.92 -4.89
C GLY A 61 -6.60 20.85 -5.85
N LEU A 62 -7.51 20.13 -6.51
CA LEU A 62 -7.18 19.11 -7.50
C LEU A 62 -6.55 19.72 -8.77
N LEU A 63 -6.96 20.92 -9.18
CA LEU A 63 -6.30 21.66 -10.26
C LEU A 63 -4.84 22.02 -9.90
N ARG A 64 -4.57 22.41 -8.65
CA ARG A 64 -3.20 22.64 -8.16
C ARG A 64 -2.39 21.32 -8.10
N LEU A 65 -3.02 20.23 -7.68
CA LEU A 65 -2.41 18.90 -7.69
C LEU A 65 -2.02 18.45 -9.10
N ALA A 66 -2.83 18.73 -10.12
CA ALA A 66 -2.50 18.47 -11.52
C ALA A 66 -1.25 19.24 -11.98
N GLN A 67 -1.10 20.51 -11.56
CA GLN A 67 0.10 21.31 -11.84
C GLN A 67 1.34 20.71 -11.16
N TRP A 68 1.23 20.31 -9.89
CA TRP A 68 2.31 19.64 -9.16
C TRP A 68 2.75 18.32 -9.82
N PHE A 69 1.83 17.51 -10.33
CA PHE A 69 2.19 16.31 -11.10
C PHE A 69 2.92 16.63 -12.41
N ALA A 70 2.50 17.67 -13.13
CA ALA A 70 3.15 18.08 -14.38
C ALA A 70 4.58 18.62 -14.18
N GLU A 71 4.93 19.05 -12.97
CA GLU A 71 6.24 19.57 -12.60
C GLU A 71 7.12 18.54 -11.86
N ALA A 72 6.55 17.39 -11.47
CA ALA A 72 7.24 16.35 -10.71
C ALA A 72 8.08 15.41 -11.60
N GLY A 73 9.26 15.02 -11.11
CA GLY A 73 9.98 13.86 -11.64
C GLY A 73 9.28 12.54 -11.27
N PRO A 74 9.48 11.43 -12.00
CA PRO A 74 8.69 10.20 -11.86
C PRO A 74 8.53 9.67 -10.43
N GLY A 75 9.63 9.51 -9.67
CA GLY A 75 9.54 9.02 -8.29
C GLY A 75 8.81 9.99 -7.33
N ALA A 76 8.94 11.31 -7.56
CA ALA A 76 8.20 12.30 -6.79
C ALA A 76 6.70 12.32 -7.15
N ALA A 77 6.35 11.99 -8.40
CA ALA A 77 4.97 11.78 -8.81
C ALA A 77 4.37 10.53 -8.15
N ASP A 78 5.13 9.44 -8.02
CA ASP A 78 4.67 8.24 -7.29
C ASP A 78 4.47 8.52 -5.79
N ASP A 79 5.38 9.25 -5.13
CA ASP A 79 5.22 9.72 -3.76
C ASP A 79 3.98 10.63 -3.60
N LEU A 80 3.78 11.56 -4.54
CA LEU A 80 2.66 12.51 -4.55
C LEU A 80 1.31 11.81 -4.79
N CYS A 81 1.27 10.82 -5.68
CA CYS A 81 0.11 9.94 -5.91
C CYS A 81 -0.26 9.20 -4.61
N THR A 82 0.74 8.61 -3.95
CA THR A 82 0.60 7.86 -2.69
C THR A 82 -0.01 8.75 -1.61
N ALA A 83 0.51 9.97 -1.46
CA ALA A 83 0.02 10.96 -0.50
C ALA A 83 -1.38 11.54 -0.83
N SER A 84 -1.71 11.69 -2.12
CA SER A 84 -2.95 12.33 -2.57
C SER A 84 -4.13 11.38 -2.65
N PHE A 85 -3.89 10.15 -3.13
CA PHE A 85 -4.94 9.18 -3.41
C PHE A 85 -4.94 8.00 -2.43
N GLY A 86 -3.79 7.48 -1.98
CA GLY A 86 -3.80 6.32 -1.07
C GLY A 86 -4.51 5.07 -1.64
N LEU A 87 -4.62 4.96 -2.97
CA LEU A 87 -5.32 3.89 -3.70
C LEU A 87 -4.34 2.83 -4.18
N TYR A 88 -3.69 2.16 -3.22
CA TYR A 88 -2.69 1.13 -3.48
C TYR A 88 -2.81 -0.04 -2.47
N PRO A 89 -2.47 -1.28 -2.86
CA PRO A 89 -2.46 -2.44 -1.97
C PRO A 89 -1.30 -2.39 -0.97
N ALA A 90 -1.42 -3.15 0.12
CA ALA A 90 -0.28 -3.42 1.00
C ALA A 90 0.74 -4.34 0.30
N ARG A 91 1.92 -4.52 0.89
CA ARG A 91 2.95 -5.44 0.38
C ARG A 91 3.53 -6.23 1.53
N HIS A 92 3.54 -7.54 1.40
CA HIS A 92 3.96 -8.49 2.43
C HIS A 92 4.78 -9.61 1.78
N PHE A 93 5.69 -10.21 2.54
CA PHE A 93 6.26 -11.50 2.13
C PHE A 93 5.22 -12.61 2.32
N GLY A 94 5.33 -13.67 1.52
CA GLY A 94 4.46 -14.85 1.65
C GLY A 94 4.83 -15.77 2.82
N VAL A 95 4.40 -17.03 2.70
CA VAL A 95 4.55 -18.17 3.65
C VAL A 95 5.81 -18.08 4.55
N PRO A 96 5.69 -18.30 5.87
CA PRO A 96 6.81 -18.29 6.82
C PRO A 96 7.98 -19.19 6.43
N ALA A 97 9.17 -18.84 6.93
CA ALA A 97 10.32 -19.72 6.92
C ALA A 97 10.05 -20.95 7.82
N GLU A 98 10.36 -22.16 7.35
CA GLU A 98 10.28 -23.33 8.21
C GLU A 98 11.45 -23.34 9.21
N PRO A 99 11.21 -23.61 10.50
CA PRO A 99 12.28 -23.73 11.48
C PRO A 99 13.16 -24.94 11.13
N ALA A 100 14.48 -24.78 11.24
CA ALA A 100 15.43 -25.84 10.90
C ALA A 100 15.14 -27.13 11.71
N PRO A 101 15.06 -28.30 11.06
CA PRO A 101 14.65 -29.54 11.73
C PRO A 101 15.65 -29.93 12.82
N GLY A 102 15.18 -29.94 14.07
CA GLY A 102 16.00 -30.25 15.24
C GLY A 102 16.66 -29.05 15.92
N ALA A 103 16.28 -27.81 15.57
CA ALA A 103 16.70 -26.62 16.31
C ALA A 103 16.40 -26.74 17.81
N ALA A 104 17.44 -26.70 18.64
CA ALA A 104 17.32 -26.49 20.08
C ALA A 104 16.72 -25.09 20.35
N PRO A 105 16.13 -24.84 21.54
CA PRO A 105 15.74 -23.48 21.93
C PRO A 105 16.97 -22.58 21.95
N GLY A 106 17.13 -21.80 20.89
CA GLY A 106 18.20 -20.83 20.69
C GLY A 106 17.89 -19.49 21.37
N PRO A 107 18.62 -18.41 21.02
CA PRO A 107 18.22 -17.06 21.36
C PRO A 107 16.82 -16.76 20.81
N ALA A 108 16.14 -15.75 21.37
CA ALA A 108 14.84 -15.32 20.86
C ALA A 108 14.97 -14.96 19.38
N GLU A 109 13.94 -15.26 18.56
CA GLU A 109 14.02 -15.05 17.10
C GLU A 109 14.39 -13.61 16.71
N ALA A 110 14.03 -12.64 17.56
CA ALA A 110 14.37 -11.23 17.47
C ALA A 110 15.88 -10.90 17.56
N GLU A 111 16.71 -11.78 18.12
CA GLU A 111 18.18 -11.64 18.15
C GLU A 111 18.84 -12.34 16.94
N VAL A 112 18.08 -13.11 16.16
CA VAL A 112 18.59 -13.81 14.98
C VAL A 112 18.54 -12.87 13.78
N SER A 113 19.67 -12.67 13.11
CA SER A 113 19.78 -11.92 11.86
C SER A 113 19.09 -12.66 10.70
N TRP A 114 18.45 -11.94 9.77
CA TRP A 114 17.96 -12.54 8.53
C TRP A 114 19.06 -13.24 7.71
N TRP A 115 20.31 -12.77 7.75
CA TRP A 115 21.44 -13.37 7.03
C TRP A 115 21.76 -14.82 7.45
N HIS A 116 21.39 -15.19 8.68
CA HIS A 116 21.78 -16.45 9.33
C HIS A 116 20.61 -17.23 9.93
N GLY A 117 19.40 -16.67 9.90
CA GLY A 117 18.20 -17.31 10.43
C GLY A 117 17.55 -18.34 9.51
N PRO A 118 16.44 -18.96 9.96
CA PRO A 118 15.59 -19.80 9.12
C PRO A 118 15.14 -19.09 7.84
N THR A 119 15.17 -19.80 6.72
CA THR A 119 14.84 -19.28 5.38
C THR A 119 13.54 -19.88 4.83
N ALA A 120 12.86 -19.17 3.95
CA ALA A 120 11.69 -19.66 3.21
C ALA A 120 12.08 -20.22 1.81
N HIS A 121 13.34 -20.62 1.63
CA HIS A 121 13.83 -21.22 0.39
C HIS A 121 13.27 -22.63 0.19
N ALA A 122 12.65 -22.85 -0.97
CA ALA A 122 12.32 -24.17 -1.50
C ALA A 122 13.12 -24.39 -2.79
N PRO A 123 13.82 -25.52 -3.03
CA PRO A 123 14.76 -25.65 -4.15
C PRO A 123 14.18 -25.39 -5.55
N ALA A 124 14.97 -24.76 -6.43
CA ALA A 124 14.56 -24.30 -7.76
C ALA A 124 13.87 -25.37 -8.64
N ALA A 125 14.26 -26.64 -8.52
CA ALA A 125 13.68 -27.76 -9.27
C ALA A 125 12.18 -28.02 -8.98
N LEU A 126 11.68 -27.65 -7.80
CA LEU A 126 10.24 -27.70 -7.46
C LEU A 126 9.48 -26.49 -8.05
N ARG A 127 10.13 -25.32 -8.10
CA ARG A 127 9.54 -24.04 -8.53
C ARG A 127 9.10 -24.00 -9.99
N ALA A 128 9.70 -24.83 -10.84
CA ALA A 128 9.35 -24.92 -12.27
C ALA A 128 8.13 -25.82 -12.56
N ARG A 129 7.71 -26.66 -11.59
CA ARG A 129 6.55 -27.57 -11.75
C ARG A 129 5.35 -27.15 -10.92
N GLU A 130 5.56 -26.63 -9.71
CA GLU A 130 4.49 -26.09 -8.88
C GLU A 130 4.26 -24.60 -9.19
N ALA A 131 3.73 -24.34 -10.39
CA ALA A 131 2.98 -23.11 -10.61
C ALA A 131 1.71 -23.16 -9.74
N ARG A 132 1.83 -22.75 -8.45
CA ARG A 132 0.65 -22.36 -7.68
C ARG A 132 -0.07 -21.29 -8.52
N PRO A 133 -1.33 -21.51 -8.92
CA PRO A 133 -2.07 -20.46 -9.62
C PRO A 133 -2.17 -19.30 -8.64
N ALA A 134 -1.67 -18.13 -9.05
CA ALA A 134 -1.74 -16.92 -8.24
C ALA A 134 -3.20 -16.72 -7.80
N ARG A 135 -3.46 -16.91 -6.51
CA ARG A 135 -4.78 -16.64 -5.92
C ARG A 135 -4.89 -15.16 -5.57
N GLY A 136 -4.53 -14.31 -6.53
CA GLY A 136 -4.93 -12.91 -6.49
C GLY A 136 -6.45 -12.85 -6.29
N PRO A 137 -6.96 -11.86 -5.55
CA PRO A 137 -8.37 -11.75 -5.23
C PRO A 137 -9.17 -11.81 -6.53
N ARG A 138 -9.97 -12.88 -6.66
CA ARG A 138 -10.58 -13.26 -7.94
C ARG A 138 -11.39 -12.08 -8.48
N ARG A 139 -11.03 -11.56 -9.66
CA ARG A 139 -12.01 -10.86 -10.50
C ARG A 139 -13.14 -11.85 -10.74
N ALA A 140 -14.27 -11.66 -10.06
CA ALA A 140 -15.43 -12.54 -10.15
C ALA A 140 -16.04 -12.42 -11.56
N ARG A 141 -15.56 -13.22 -12.50
CA ARG A 141 -16.11 -13.29 -13.85
C ARG A 141 -17.50 -13.89 -13.76
N ARG A 142 -18.49 -13.03 -13.97
CA ARG A 142 -19.91 -13.33 -13.83
C ARG A 142 -20.40 -14.18 -15.00
N ASP A 143 -20.51 -15.49 -14.80
CA ASP A 143 -21.34 -16.33 -15.67
C ASP A 143 -22.82 -16.03 -15.39
N ALA A 144 -23.54 -15.62 -16.42
CA ALA A 144 -24.93 -15.22 -16.30
C ALA A 144 -25.88 -16.41 -16.54
N GLY A 145 -26.72 -16.73 -15.56
CA GLY A 145 -28.00 -17.43 -15.79
C GLY A 145 -28.29 -18.65 -14.91
N ALA A 146 -29.01 -18.44 -13.79
CA ALA A 146 -30.13 -19.27 -13.31
C ALA A 146 -30.71 -18.68 -12.00
N PRO A 147 -32.04 -18.80 -11.74
CA PRO A 147 -32.68 -18.14 -10.59
C PRO A 147 -32.70 -18.97 -9.29
N SER A 148 -32.98 -18.27 -8.19
CA SER A 148 -33.18 -18.80 -6.84
C SER A 148 -34.38 -19.74 -6.72
N ALA A 149 -34.24 -20.80 -5.94
CA ALA A 149 -35.34 -21.63 -5.47
C ALA A 149 -35.15 -21.96 -3.97
N ALA A 150 -35.98 -21.34 -3.12
CA ALA A 150 -36.06 -21.69 -1.71
C ALA A 150 -37.00 -22.89 -1.51
N LEU A 151 -36.63 -23.86 -0.67
CA LEU A 151 -37.57 -24.84 -0.12
C LEU A 151 -37.39 -25.01 1.38
N SER A 152 -38.48 -24.74 2.10
CA SER A 152 -38.68 -24.99 3.52
C SER A 152 -38.96 -26.48 3.79
N GLY A 153 -38.61 -27.00 4.97
CA GLY A 153 -38.77 -28.43 5.27
C GLY A 153 -38.46 -28.89 6.69
N ALA A 154 -38.80 -28.10 7.73
CA ALA A 154 -38.60 -28.51 9.12
C ALA A 154 -39.80 -29.30 9.67
N LYS A 155 -39.56 -30.50 10.24
CA LYS A 155 -40.56 -31.28 10.99
C LYS A 155 -40.52 -30.96 12.49
N PRO A 156 -41.67 -30.94 13.20
CA PRO A 156 -41.72 -30.63 14.63
C PRO A 156 -41.43 -31.85 15.51
N GLY A 157 -40.67 -31.66 16.58
CA GLY A 157 -40.43 -32.64 17.66
C GLY A 157 -40.55 -31.98 19.03
N MET A 158 -41.28 -32.62 19.95
CA MET A 158 -41.66 -32.06 21.27
C MET A 158 -40.50 -32.05 22.30
N PRO A 159 -40.56 -31.22 23.36
CA PRO A 159 -39.37 -30.78 24.09
C PRO A 159 -38.99 -31.66 25.31
N GLY A 160 -37.73 -32.07 25.38
CA GLY A 160 -37.09 -32.57 26.60
C GLY A 160 -36.51 -31.42 27.44
N LYS A 161 -36.84 -31.35 28.73
CA LYS A 161 -36.33 -30.33 29.68
C LYS A 161 -34.93 -30.71 30.23
N HIS A 162 -34.18 -29.66 30.64
CA HIS A 162 -32.89 -29.68 31.37
C HIS A 162 -31.70 -30.20 30.51
N ARG A 163 -30.65 -29.42 30.20
CA ARG A 163 -29.77 -28.62 31.09
C ARG A 163 -28.91 -27.69 30.19
N LYS A 164 -28.95 -26.37 30.39
CA LYS A 164 -28.14 -25.39 29.64
C LYS A 164 -27.42 -24.46 30.64
N PRO A 165 -26.08 -24.45 30.63
CA PRO A 165 -25.40 -23.19 30.32
C PRO A 165 -24.30 -23.34 29.25
N GLU A 166 -23.83 -24.56 28.99
CA GLU A 166 -22.61 -24.81 28.21
C GLU A 166 -22.78 -24.58 26.70
N ARG A 167 -23.88 -25.07 26.11
CA ARG A 167 -24.23 -24.81 24.69
C ARG A 167 -24.47 -23.33 24.37
N ALA A 168 -24.73 -22.47 25.37
CA ALA A 168 -24.80 -21.03 25.14
C ALA A 168 -23.41 -20.43 24.97
N ARG A 169 -22.45 -20.84 25.81
CA ARG A 169 -21.05 -20.37 25.76
C ARG A 169 -20.33 -20.86 24.50
N SER A 170 -20.54 -22.12 24.09
CA SER A 170 -19.93 -22.62 22.85
C SER A 170 -20.51 -21.96 21.59
N ALA A 171 -21.84 -21.73 21.54
CA ALA A 171 -22.46 -21.00 20.45
C ALA A 171 -22.02 -19.53 20.39
N ALA A 172 -21.95 -18.85 21.54
CA ALA A 172 -21.45 -17.47 21.62
C ALA A 172 -19.98 -17.38 21.17
N GLY A 173 -19.11 -18.28 21.63
CA GLY A 173 -17.71 -18.33 21.20
C GLY A 173 -17.53 -18.66 19.71
N THR A 174 -18.43 -19.47 19.12
CA THR A 174 -18.42 -19.70 17.67
C THR A 174 -18.93 -18.48 16.89
N GLN A 175 -19.94 -17.78 17.39
CA GLN A 175 -20.44 -16.55 16.78
C GLN A 175 -19.38 -15.43 16.83
N ASP A 176 -18.66 -15.28 17.93
CA ASP A 176 -17.59 -14.29 18.07
C ASP A 176 -16.37 -14.64 17.21
N ARG A 177 -15.96 -15.92 17.13
CA ARG A 177 -14.95 -16.37 16.15
C ARG A 177 -15.38 -16.12 14.70
N SER A 178 -16.65 -16.36 14.36
CA SER A 178 -17.20 -16.05 13.04
C SER A 178 -17.13 -14.54 12.77
N ALA A 179 -17.53 -13.70 13.73
CA ALA A 179 -17.45 -12.26 13.62
C ALA A 179 -15.99 -11.76 13.53
N ALA A 180 -15.03 -12.39 14.22
CA ALA A 180 -13.61 -12.07 14.10
C ALA A 180 -13.05 -12.43 12.71
N ALA A 181 -13.41 -13.60 12.17
CA ALA A 181 -13.03 -14.00 10.81
C ALA A 181 -13.64 -13.07 9.74
N GLU A 182 -14.94 -12.76 9.84
CA GLU A 182 -15.63 -11.79 8.98
C GLU A 182 -14.97 -10.40 9.02
N ARG A 183 -14.66 -9.89 10.22
CA ARG A 183 -13.96 -8.63 10.43
C ARG A 183 -12.57 -8.61 9.79
N ARG A 184 -11.80 -9.68 9.94
CA ARG A 184 -10.49 -9.86 9.30
C ARG A 184 -10.60 -9.85 7.78
N ILE A 185 -11.54 -10.59 7.20
CA ILE A 185 -11.76 -10.62 5.74
C ILE A 185 -12.08 -9.21 5.23
N ALA A 186 -12.97 -8.48 5.90
CA ALA A 186 -13.31 -7.10 5.52
C ALA A 186 -12.13 -6.11 5.69
N ALA A 187 -11.31 -6.27 6.74
CA ALA A 187 -10.13 -5.46 6.96
C ALA A 187 -9.04 -5.71 5.90
N ARG A 188 -8.76 -6.98 5.59
CA ARG A 188 -7.82 -7.38 4.52
C ARG A 188 -8.28 -6.83 3.17
N LEU A 189 -9.57 -6.97 2.85
CA LEU A 189 -10.15 -6.45 1.61
C LEU A 189 -9.96 -4.93 1.46
N LEU A 190 -10.22 -4.16 2.53
CA LEU A 190 -10.00 -2.70 2.53
C LEU A 190 -8.52 -2.30 2.45
N LEU A 191 -7.61 -3.13 2.96
CA LEU A 191 -6.17 -2.86 2.93
C LEU A 191 -5.55 -3.21 1.57
N ALA A 192 -6.04 -4.24 0.89
CA ALA A 192 -5.68 -4.59 -0.49
C ALA A 192 -6.34 -3.63 -1.51
N HIS A 193 -7.60 -3.28 -1.28
CA HIS A 193 -8.41 -2.45 -2.18
C HIS A 193 -9.01 -1.26 -1.39
N PRO A 194 -8.31 -0.12 -1.29
CA PRO A 194 -8.72 1.02 -0.46
C PRO A 194 -9.96 1.79 -0.96
N LEU A 195 -10.57 1.33 -2.07
CA LEU A 195 -11.89 1.72 -2.56
C LEU A 195 -12.63 0.44 -3.00
N VAL A 196 -13.76 0.16 -2.36
CA VAL A 196 -14.65 -0.98 -2.67
C VAL A 196 -16.04 -0.44 -2.96
N THR A 197 -16.59 -0.72 -4.13
CA THR A 197 -17.95 -0.28 -4.52
C THR A 197 -18.94 -1.46 -4.46
N ALA A 198 -20.24 -1.15 -4.44
CA ALA A 198 -21.33 -2.12 -4.45
C ALA A 198 -21.55 -2.83 -5.80
N SER A 199 -20.92 -2.35 -6.88
CA SER A 199 -21.11 -2.83 -8.26
C SER A 199 -19.79 -3.22 -8.96
N GLY A 200 -18.64 -3.00 -8.31
CA GLY A 200 -17.31 -3.23 -8.85
C GLY A 200 -16.78 -4.66 -8.70
N PRO A 201 -15.50 -4.90 -9.03
CA PRO A 201 -14.88 -6.23 -8.98
C PRO A 201 -14.86 -6.86 -7.58
N HIS A 202 -15.02 -6.06 -6.52
CA HIS A 202 -15.02 -6.48 -5.12
C HIS A 202 -16.39 -6.35 -4.43
N ALA A 203 -17.47 -6.19 -5.20
CA ALA A 203 -18.83 -5.99 -4.71
C ALA A 203 -19.30 -7.05 -3.69
N GLU A 204 -18.89 -8.31 -3.84
CA GLU A 204 -19.25 -9.40 -2.93
C GLU A 204 -18.80 -9.16 -1.47
N GLY A 205 -17.71 -8.41 -1.27
CA GLY A 205 -17.20 -8.05 0.06
C GLY A 205 -17.83 -6.80 0.67
N PHE A 206 -18.50 -5.96 -0.13
CA PHE A 206 -19.09 -4.71 0.35
C PHE A 206 -20.17 -4.88 1.45
N PRO A 207 -21.08 -5.87 1.38
CA PRO A 207 -22.02 -6.15 2.47
C PRO A 207 -21.33 -6.48 3.80
N LEU A 208 -20.16 -7.14 3.74
CA LEU A 208 -19.39 -7.51 4.92
C LEU A 208 -18.76 -6.29 5.59
N ILE A 209 -18.20 -5.38 4.79
CA ILE A 209 -17.69 -4.08 5.26
C ILE A 209 -18.84 -3.27 5.89
N ARG A 210 -20.00 -3.17 5.22
CA ARG A 210 -21.17 -2.46 5.77
C ARG A 210 -21.67 -3.05 7.10
N ARG A 211 -21.65 -4.37 7.25
CA ARG A 211 -22.06 -5.07 8.48
C ARG A 211 -21.14 -4.79 9.68
N HIS A 212 -19.85 -4.61 9.44
CA HIS A 212 -18.84 -4.39 10.49
C HIS A 212 -18.28 -2.96 10.54
N ARG A 213 -18.93 -2.01 9.84
CA ARG A 213 -18.38 -0.67 9.55
C ARG A 213 -17.92 0.10 10.81
N ASP A 214 -18.70 0.04 11.89
CA ASP A 214 -18.46 0.87 13.08
C ASP A 214 -17.17 0.40 13.78
N TRP A 215 -17.03 -0.93 13.94
CA TRP A 215 -15.80 -1.55 14.45
C TRP A 215 -14.61 -1.38 13.49
N LEU A 216 -14.81 -1.53 12.17
CA LEU A 216 -13.73 -1.34 11.19
C LEU A 216 -13.19 0.10 11.25
N THR A 217 -14.08 1.08 11.34
CA THR A 217 -13.72 2.51 11.44
C THR A 217 -12.92 2.77 12.71
N GLU A 218 -13.39 2.32 13.87
CA GLU A 218 -12.68 2.44 15.14
C GLU A 218 -11.29 1.78 15.10
N ARG A 219 -11.17 0.59 14.50
CA ARG A 219 -9.89 -0.15 14.45
C ARG A 219 -8.88 0.42 13.48
N PHE A 220 -9.30 0.85 12.28
CA PHE A 220 -8.40 1.51 11.33
C PHE A 220 -7.91 2.87 11.86
N ASP A 221 -8.76 3.62 12.55
CA ASP A 221 -8.37 4.85 13.23
C ASP A 221 -7.40 4.58 14.39
N THR A 222 -7.76 3.68 15.32
CA THR A 222 -6.94 3.38 16.52
C THR A 222 -5.58 2.78 16.18
N LEU A 223 -5.49 1.86 15.20
CA LEU A 223 -4.23 1.18 14.87
C LEU A 223 -3.37 1.97 13.88
N LEU A 224 -3.98 2.57 12.85
CA LEU A 224 -3.27 3.13 11.69
C LEU A 224 -3.57 4.62 11.48
N GLY A 225 -4.46 5.24 12.26
CA GLY A 225 -4.92 6.61 12.02
C GLY A 225 -5.52 6.78 10.63
N TYR A 226 -6.21 5.75 10.12
CA TYR A 226 -6.81 5.75 8.78
C TYR A 226 -8.32 5.91 8.86
N ARG A 227 -8.82 6.97 8.22
CA ARG A 227 -10.25 7.25 8.12
C ARG A 227 -10.90 6.27 7.14
N LEU A 228 -11.81 5.44 7.64
CA LEU A 228 -12.72 4.64 6.82
C LEU A 228 -14.05 5.41 6.63
N VAL A 229 -14.41 5.69 5.38
CA VAL A 229 -15.72 6.24 5.00
C VAL A 229 -16.56 5.13 4.39
N VAL A 230 -17.75 4.86 4.92
CA VAL A 230 -18.67 3.85 4.36
C VAL A 230 -19.99 4.52 3.97
N GLY A 231 -20.13 4.80 2.67
CA GLY A 231 -21.33 5.36 2.07
C GLY A 231 -22.39 4.30 1.74
N PRO A 232 -23.46 4.68 1.02
CA PRO A 232 -24.51 3.76 0.59
C PRO A 232 -23.98 2.71 -0.41
N TRP A 233 -23.13 3.14 -1.35
CA TRP A 233 -22.69 2.34 -2.50
C TRP A 233 -21.17 2.10 -2.56
N HIS A 234 -20.39 2.66 -1.63
CA HIS A 234 -18.95 2.47 -1.59
C HIS A 234 -18.38 2.50 -0.17
N ALA A 235 -17.21 1.90 0.02
CA ALA A 235 -16.37 2.02 1.20
C ALA A 235 -14.95 2.45 0.78
N ARG A 236 -14.39 3.41 1.51
CA ARG A 236 -13.15 4.11 1.17
C ARG A 236 -12.24 4.18 2.38
N LEU A 237 -11.10 3.49 2.35
CA LEU A 237 -10.06 3.55 3.37
C LEU A 237 -9.02 4.61 2.97
N CYS A 238 -9.06 5.79 3.58
CA CYS A 238 -8.10 6.86 3.31
C CYS A 238 -6.73 6.53 3.96
N LYS A 239 -5.93 5.71 3.27
CA LYS A 239 -4.51 5.51 3.58
C LYS A 239 -3.74 6.83 3.48
N ALA A 240 -2.66 6.94 4.24
CA ALA A 240 -1.75 8.06 4.21
C ALA A 240 -0.41 7.64 3.58
N GLY A 241 0.34 8.59 3.01
CA GLY A 241 1.66 8.31 2.44
C GLY A 241 2.72 7.96 3.49
N LEU A 242 3.61 7.02 3.17
CA LEU A 242 4.71 6.58 4.05
C LEU A 242 5.98 7.45 3.92
N GLY A 243 5.96 8.45 3.02
CA GLY A 243 6.98 9.50 2.86
C GLY A 243 7.75 9.44 1.54
N PRO A 244 8.76 10.31 1.36
CA PRO A 244 9.57 10.35 0.16
C PRO A 244 10.29 9.02 -0.11
N GLY A 245 10.35 8.60 -1.37
CA GLY A 245 10.95 7.33 -1.80
C GLY A 245 10.15 6.08 -1.41
N THR A 246 8.90 6.24 -0.97
CA THR A 246 8.02 5.11 -0.63
C THR A 246 6.83 4.95 -1.59
N GLY A 247 6.78 5.79 -2.62
CA GLY A 247 5.73 5.86 -3.61
C GLY A 247 5.27 4.51 -4.18
N ARG A 248 3.97 4.40 -4.39
CA ARG A 248 3.29 3.27 -5.03
C ARG A 248 2.82 3.74 -6.40
N ARG A 249 3.66 3.46 -7.40
CA ARG A 249 3.42 3.72 -8.81
C ARG A 249 2.11 3.10 -9.27
N LEU A 250 1.21 3.89 -9.85
CA LEU A 250 0.05 3.37 -10.55
C LEU A 250 0.47 2.75 -11.88
N GLU A 251 -0.27 1.74 -12.30
CA GLU A 251 -0.09 1.05 -13.57
C GLU A 251 -1.41 1.09 -14.35
N HIS A 252 -1.33 1.21 -15.67
CA HIS A 252 -2.50 1.26 -16.55
C HIS A 252 -3.26 -0.07 -16.50
N PRO A 253 -4.56 -0.11 -16.11
CA PRO A 253 -5.29 -1.35 -15.81
C PRO A 253 -5.25 -2.43 -16.91
N GLY A 254 -5.29 -2.02 -18.18
CA GLY A 254 -5.26 -2.94 -19.32
C GLY A 254 -3.87 -3.35 -19.85
N THR A 255 -2.78 -2.65 -19.50
CA THR A 255 -1.46 -2.84 -20.14
C THR A 255 -0.31 -3.06 -19.15
N GLY A 256 -0.52 -2.75 -17.86
CA GLY A 256 0.55 -2.75 -16.85
C GLY A 256 1.60 -1.65 -17.05
N ALA A 257 1.40 -0.73 -18.00
CA ALA A 257 2.34 0.36 -18.24
C ALA A 257 2.35 1.32 -17.03
N PRO A 258 3.53 1.74 -16.52
CA PRO A 258 3.61 2.67 -15.40
C PRO A 258 3.04 4.04 -15.78
N PHE A 259 2.37 4.69 -14.84
CA PHE A 259 1.95 6.09 -14.99
C PHE A 259 3.15 7.02 -15.17
N THR A 260 3.02 7.97 -16.09
CA THR A 260 3.94 9.10 -16.24
C THR A 260 3.48 10.26 -15.33
N PRO A 261 4.35 11.24 -15.03
CA PRO A 261 3.93 12.50 -14.42
C PRO A 261 2.80 13.20 -15.18
N GLY A 262 2.80 13.11 -16.52
CA GLY A 262 1.73 13.63 -17.38
C GLY A 262 0.40 12.87 -17.21
N GLY A 263 0.44 11.53 -17.09
CA GLY A 263 -0.72 10.70 -16.80
C GLY A 263 -1.35 11.01 -15.45
N TYR A 264 -0.54 11.21 -14.41
CA TYR A 264 -1.03 11.68 -13.11
C TYR A 264 -1.62 13.10 -13.17
N ALA A 265 -1.01 14.01 -13.95
CA ALA A 265 -1.53 15.36 -14.16
C ALA A 265 -2.90 15.34 -14.86
N GLN A 266 -3.07 14.51 -15.89
CA GLN A 266 -4.37 14.33 -16.56
C GLN A 266 -5.42 13.70 -15.63
N LEU A 267 -5.03 12.75 -14.78
CA LEU A 267 -5.90 12.13 -13.79
C LEU A 267 -6.41 13.15 -12.76
N ALA A 268 -5.52 13.93 -12.17
CA ALA A 268 -5.89 14.98 -11.21
C ALA A 268 -6.73 16.09 -11.86
N LEU A 269 -6.42 16.47 -13.10
CA LEU A 269 -7.18 17.47 -13.86
C LEU A 269 -8.61 16.99 -14.19
N ALA A 270 -8.76 15.75 -14.63
CA ALA A 270 -10.06 15.15 -14.87
C ALA A 270 -10.87 15.08 -13.57
N LEU A 271 -10.30 14.59 -12.47
CA LEU A 271 -10.94 14.58 -11.15
C LEU A 271 -11.40 15.99 -10.72
N ALA A 272 -10.57 17.02 -10.91
CA ALA A 272 -10.91 18.39 -10.58
C ALA A 272 -12.22 18.84 -11.24
N LEU A 273 -12.45 18.45 -12.51
CA LEU A 273 -13.63 18.82 -13.28
C LEU A 273 -14.85 17.91 -13.01
N LEU A 274 -14.64 16.69 -12.51
CA LEU A 274 -15.69 15.69 -12.29
C LEU A 274 -16.38 15.80 -10.93
N VAL A 275 -15.75 16.42 -9.93
CA VAL A 275 -16.32 16.61 -8.57
C VAL A 275 -17.73 17.23 -8.61
N ASP A 276 -17.91 18.30 -9.38
CA ASP A 276 -19.19 19.03 -9.52
C ASP A 276 -19.87 18.82 -10.91
N ALA A 277 -19.39 17.86 -11.72
CA ALA A 277 -19.94 17.58 -13.04
C ALA A 277 -21.39 17.05 -13.01
N PRO A 278 -22.18 17.21 -14.10
CA PRO A 278 -23.42 16.48 -14.26
C PRO A 278 -23.15 14.96 -14.33
N GLU A 279 -24.10 14.15 -13.86
CA GLU A 279 -24.04 12.68 -13.90
C GLU A 279 -23.94 12.13 -15.33
N GLN A 280 -24.44 12.87 -16.32
CA GLN A 280 -24.32 12.56 -17.74
C GLN A 280 -23.51 13.68 -18.40
N LEU A 281 -22.33 13.35 -18.92
CA LEU A 281 -21.34 14.32 -19.41
C LEU A 281 -20.80 13.92 -20.79
N PRO A 282 -21.04 14.70 -21.86
CA PRO A 282 -20.42 14.46 -23.15
C PRO A 282 -18.88 14.51 -23.06
N LEU A 283 -18.19 13.53 -23.63
CA LEU A 283 -16.72 13.42 -23.60
C LEU A 283 -16.06 14.71 -24.12
N GLY A 284 -16.53 15.26 -25.24
CA GLY A 284 -16.03 16.51 -25.81
C GLY A 284 -16.15 17.71 -24.88
N ARG A 285 -17.17 17.76 -24.00
CA ARG A 285 -17.31 18.82 -22.98
C ARG A 285 -16.24 18.67 -21.90
N LEU A 286 -15.93 17.44 -21.46
CA LEU A 286 -14.83 17.17 -20.54
C LEU A 286 -13.47 17.53 -21.18
N LEU A 287 -13.20 17.04 -22.39
CA LEU A 287 -11.96 17.31 -23.11
C LEU A 287 -11.75 18.80 -23.39
N ALA A 288 -12.81 19.53 -23.78
CA ALA A 288 -12.76 20.99 -23.95
C ALA A 288 -12.44 21.72 -22.64
N ALA A 289 -13.05 21.30 -21.53
CA ALA A 289 -12.75 21.87 -20.21
C ALA A 289 -11.31 21.57 -19.75
N MET A 290 -10.81 20.35 -19.95
CA MET A 290 -9.41 19.98 -19.66
C MET A 290 -8.41 20.81 -20.49
N ARG A 291 -8.68 20.99 -21.79
CA ARG A 291 -7.89 21.87 -22.67
C ARG A 291 -7.90 23.33 -22.20
N SER A 292 -9.06 23.83 -21.76
CA SER A 292 -9.22 25.21 -21.25
C SER A 292 -8.57 25.45 -19.89
N ALA A 293 -8.54 24.44 -19.02
CA ALA A 293 -7.97 24.51 -17.68
C ALA A 293 -6.44 24.33 -17.62
N THR A 294 -5.80 24.00 -18.76
CA THR A 294 -4.35 23.82 -18.87
C THR A 294 -3.70 25.05 -19.52
N PRO A 295 -3.06 25.96 -18.75
CA PRO A 295 -2.48 27.17 -19.31
C PRO A 295 -1.16 26.90 -20.05
N GLY A 296 -1.07 27.39 -21.30
CA GLY A 296 0.16 27.43 -22.10
C GLY A 296 0.07 26.63 -23.41
N PRO A 297 0.56 27.15 -24.54
CA PRO A 297 0.39 26.54 -25.87
C PRO A 297 1.10 25.18 -26.02
N ASP A 298 2.19 24.96 -25.28
CA ASP A 298 3.00 23.73 -25.38
C ASP A 298 2.57 22.61 -24.41
N ARG A 299 1.54 22.83 -23.58
CA ARG A 299 1.07 21.86 -22.56
C ARG A 299 -0.09 20.98 -23.03
N CYS A 300 -0.12 20.64 -24.32
CA CYS A 300 -1.08 19.65 -24.82
C CYS A 300 -0.71 18.26 -24.27
N ALA A 301 -1.65 17.61 -23.58
CA ALA A 301 -1.41 16.29 -23.00
C ALA A 301 -1.07 15.25 -24.08
N ALA A 302 -0.14 14.34 -23.80
CA ALA A 302 0.06 13.19 -24.67
C ALA A 302 -1.24 12.36 -24.69
N PRO A 303 -1.72 11.91 -25.87
CA PRO A 303 -2.95 11.11 -25.95
C PRO A 303 -2.90 9.84 -25.08
N ALA A 304 -1.70 9.25 -24.92
CA ALA A 304 -1.46 8.13 -24.01
C ALA A 304 -1.67 8.48 -22.53
N ASP A 305 -1.26 9.67 -22.09
CA ASP A 305 -1.44 10.12 -20.70
C ASP A 305 -2.93 10.34 -20.39
N LEU A 306 -3.67 10.93 -21.33
CA LEU A 306 -5.12 11.12 -21.22
C LEU A 306 -5.86 9.78 -21.18
N ALA A 307 -5.56 8.86 -22.11
CA ALA A 307 -6.14 7.52 -22.11
C ALA A 307 -5.85 6.75 -20.81
N THR A 308 -4.62 6.89 -20.29
CA THR A 308 -4.19 6.28 -19.03
C THR A 308 -4.96 6.84 -17.83
N ALA A 309 -5.17 8.16 -17.78
CA ALA A 309 -5.98 8.81 -16.75
C ALA A 309 -7.45 8.36 -16.80
N LEU A 310 -8.06 8.35 -17.98
CA LEU A 310 -9.44 7.90 -18.19
C LEU A 310 -9.62 6.41 -17.83
N ALA A 311 -8.66 5.55 -18.17
CA ALA A 311 -8.68 4.14 -17.81
C ALA A 311 -8.63 3.91 -16.28
N ALA A 312 -7.86 4.69 -15.53
CA ALA A 312 -7.87 4.62 -14.07
C ALA A 312 -9.20 5.11 -13.46
N LEU A 313 -9.81 6.16 -14.03
CA LEU A 313 -11.14 6.62 -13.60
C LEU A 313 -12.24 5.58 -13.86
N ALA A 314 -12.12 4.79 -14.92
CA ALA A 314 -13.01 3.65 -15.17
C ALA A 314 -12.77 2.48 -14.22
N GLU A 315 -11.51 2.11 -13.93
CA GLU A 315 -11.18 1.07 -12.95
C GLU A 315 -11.63 1.45 -11.52
N TRP A 316 -11.60 2.74 -11.18
CA TRP A 316 -12.18 3.29 -9.94
C TRP A 316 -13.68 3.59 -10.02
N GLN A 317 -14.31 3.35 -11.17
CA GLN A 317 -15.74 3.54 -11.46
C GLN A 317 -16.26 4.98 -11.27
N VAL A 318 -15.36 5.97 -11.29
CA VAL A 318 -15.70 7.39 -11.33
C VAL A 318 -16.34 7.75 -12.68
N LEU A 319 -15.92 7.06 -13.74
CA LEU A 319 -16.45 7.19 -15.10
C LEU A 319 -16.90 5.82 -15.63
N ASP A 320 -17.99 5.81 -16.38
CA ASP A 320 -18.43 4.70 -17.22
C ASP A 320 -18.85 5.20 -18.62
N GLY A 321 -18.90 4.31 -19.61
CA GLY A 321 -19.23 4.65 -21.00
C GLY A 321 -18.08 5.30 -21.79
N ILE A 322 -16.83 5.13 -21.35
CA ILE A 322 -15.65 5.66 -22.07
C ILE A 322 -15.50 4.92 -23.42
N PRO A 323 -15.48 5.62 -24.57
CA PRO A 323 -15.33 4.98 -25.87
C PRO A 323 -13.90 4.46 -26.07
N ALA A 324 -13.75 3.46 -26.94
CA ALA A 324 -12.43 2.92 -27.30
C ALA A 324 -11.58 3.92 -28.12
N ASP A 325 -12.24 4.76 -28.94
CA ASP A 325 -11.64 5.89 -29.61
C ASP A 325 -12.09 7.20 -28.94
N LEU A 326 -11.14 7.95 -28.37
CA LEU A 326 -11.42 9.23 -27.72
C LEU A 326 -11.76 10.36 -28.72
N ALA A 327 -11.65 10.12 -30.03
CA ALA A 327 -12.18 11.01 -31.06
C ALA A 327 -13.72 11.01 -31.14
N GLU A 328 -14.40 10.03 -30.51
CA GLU A 328 -15.87 10.00 -30.37
C GLU A 328 -16.35 11.02 -29.32
N GLU A 329 -16.02 12.29 -29.49
CA GLU A 329 -16.32 13.38 -28.53
C GLU A 329 -17.82 13.55 -28.20
N ASN A 330 -18.73 13.00 -29.02
CA ASN A 330 -20.18 13.02 -28.79
C ASN A 330 -20.67 11.93 -27.81
N THR A 331 -19.83 10.96 -27.44
CA THR A 331 -20.19 9.89 -26.50
C THR A 331 -20.45 10.47 -25.11
N VAL A 332 -21.57 10.07 -24.49
CA VAL A 332 -21.97 10.53 -23.16
C VAL A 332 -21.43 9.59 -22.10
N LEU A 333 -20.58 10.13 -21.22
CA LEU A 333 -20.04 9.44 -20.05
C LEU A 333 -21.04 9.48 -18.91
N THR A 334 -21.10 8.42 -18.12
CA THR A 334 -21.75 8.45 -16.79
C THR A 334 -20.70 8.77 -15.72
N VAL A 335 -21.02 9.72 -14.84
CA VAL A 335 -20.10 10.24 -13.81
C VAL A 335 -20.63 9.96 -12.40
N ASP A 336 -19.89 9.16 -11.62
CA ASP A 336 -20.15 9.01 -10.19
C ASP A 336 -19.43 10.11 -9.39
N ARG A 337 -20.19 11.16 -9.04
CA ARG A 337 -19.71 12.28 -8.22
C ARG A 337 -19.36 11.89 -6.78
N GLU A 338 -19.97 10.86 -6.21
CA GLU A 338 -19.60 10.42 -4.85
C GLU A 338 -18.22 9.78 -4.89
N LEU A 339 -17.95 8.94 -5.88
CA LEU A 339 -16.63 8.34 -6.11
C LEU A 339 -15.58 9.39 -6.50
N ALA A 340 -15.92 10.36 -7.36
CA ALA A 340 -15.02 11.48 -7.70
C ALA A 340 -14.54 12.25 -6.45
N ARG A 341 -15.43 12.46 -5.47
CA ARG A 341 -15.11 13.10 -4.18
C ARG A 341 -14.42 12.16 -3.18
N ALA A 342 -14.64 10.85 -3.28
CA ALA A 342 -14.07 9.85 -2.38
C ALA A 342 -12.64 9.45 -2.76
N VAL A 343 -12.23 9.57 -4.03
CA VAL A 343 -10.89 9.20 -4.51
C VAL A 343 -9.76 9.92 -3.73
N PRO A 344 -9.75 11.27 -3.59
CA PRO A 344 -8.73 11.97 -2.81
C PRO A 344 -8.74 11.57 -1.33
N ALA A 345 -7.58 11.20 -0.79
CA ALA A 345 -7.43 10.81 0.62
C ALA A 345 -7.54 12.01 1.58
N GLY A 346 -7.05 13.17 1.15
CA GLY A 346 -7.11 14.44 1.88
C GLY A 346 -7.08 15.66 0.94
N PRO A 347 -7.36 16.87 1.44
CA PRO A 347 -7.47 18.07 0.61
C PRO A 347 -6.09 18.63 0.21
N PRO A 348 -5.68 18.58 -1.07
CA PRO A 348 -4.43 19.20 -1.53
C PRO A 348 -4.40 20.72 -1.32
N ALA A 349 -5.56 21.37 -1.22
CA ALA A 349 -5.71 22.80 -0.94
C ALA A 349 -5.09 23.26 0.41
N LEU A 350 -4.85 22.34 1.37
CA LEU A 350 -4.20 22.65 2.65
C LEU A 350 -2.67 22.58 2.63
N ALA A 351 -2.08 22.09 1.55
CA ALA A 351 -0.62 22.03 1.39
C ALA A 351 -0.10 23.26 0.62
N ALA A 352 1.09 23.73 1.00
CA ALA A 352 1.76 24.83 0.31
C ALA A 352 2.26 24.41 -1.09
N ASP A 353 2.84 23.22 -1.16
CA ASP A 353 3.42 22.61 -2.36
C ASP A 353 3.36 21.07 -2.28
N ALA A 354 3.82 20.39 -3.34
CA ALA A 354 3.87 18.92 -3.42
C ALA A 354 4.68 18.26 -2.28
N THR A 355 5.79 18.87 -1.86
CA THR A 355 6.64 18.36 -0.78
C THR A 355 5.93 18.51 0.56
N ASP A 356 5.27 19.65 0.79
CA ASP A 356 4.43 19.86 1.98
C ASP A 356 3.26 18.87 2.04
N LEU A 357 2.65 18.49 0.91
CA LEU A 357 1.60 17.46 0.88
C LEU A 357 2.13 16.09 1.30
N ILE A 358 3.25 15.65 0.70
CA ILE A 358 3.91 14.37 1.05
C ILE A 358 4.31 14.37 2.52
N ARG A 359 4.91 15.46 3.01
CA ARG A 359 5.31 15.64 4.41
C ARG A 359 4.11 15.60 5.36
N ARG A 360 2.98 16.23 5.02
CA ARG A 360 1.73 16.17 5.82
C ARG A 360 1.15 14.78 5.89
N ALA A 361 1.17 14.03 4.78
CA ALA A 361 0.67 12.66 4.75
C ALA A 361 1.42 11.73 5.72
N THR A 362 2.72 11.97 5.96
CA THR A 362 3.50 11.21 6.96
C THR A 362 3.23 11.56 8.42
N GLN A 363 2.50 12.64 8.72
CA GLN A 363 2.33 13.10 10.11
C GLN A 363 1.50 12.10 10.92
N ALA A 364 2.12 11.56 11.97
CA ALA A 364 1.55 10.62 12.94
C ALA A 364 2.43 10.61 14.20
N ASP A 365 1.95 10.05 15.31
CA ASP A 365 2.83 9.65 16.40
C ASP A 365 3.79 8.52 15.96
N PRO A 366 4.94 8.32 16.63
CA PRO A 366 5.92 7.31 16.22
C PRO A 366 5.35 5.89 16.12
N GLY A 367 4.43 5.52 17.02
CA GLY A 367 3.82 4.20 17.02
C GLY A 367 2.88 3.99 15.85
N THR A 368 2.03 4.97 15.52
CA THR A 368 1.18 4.92 14.34
C THR A 368 2.01 4.95 13.05
N ALA A 369 3.08 5.74 13.00
CA ALA A 369 4.00 5.76 11.85
C ALA A 369 4.64 4.39 11.59
N VAL A 370 5.15 3.72 12.64
CA VAL A 370 5.71 2.36 12.51
C VAL A 370 4.62 1.34 12.13
N ARG A 371 3.42 1.40 12.74
CA ARG A 371 2.32 0.49 12.39
C ARG A 371 1.85 0.66 10.94
N ARG A 372 1.83 1.88 10.39
CA ARG A 372 1.56 2.13 8.96
C ARG A 372 2.59 1.46 8.06
N ARG A 373 3.89 1.60 8.37
CA ARG A 373 4.96 0.90 7.62
C ARG A 373 4.78 -0.61 7.70
N LEU A 374 4.63 -1.19 8.89
CA LEU A 374 4.42 -2.63 9.09
C LEU A 374 3.21 -3.20 8.32
N ALA A 375 2.14 -2.42 8.18
CA ALA A 375 0.93 -2.84 7.48
C ALA A 375 0.98 -2.64 5.95
N GLU A 376 2.04 -2.05 5.38
CA GLU A 376 2.07 -1.65 3.96
C GLU A 376 3.41 -1.89 3.24
N THR A 377 4.48 -2.23 3.96
CA THR A 377 5.80 -2.59 3.40
C THR A 377 6.20 -4.02 3.80
N PRO A 378 6.91 -4.77 2.93
CA PRO A 378 7.21 -6.19 3.19
C PRO A 378 7.99 -6.45 4.48
N ALA A 379 8.93 -5.55 4.79
CA ALA A 379 9.65 -5.49 6.05
C ALA A 379 9.90 -4.03 6.45
N VAL A 380 10.10 -3.81 7.74
CA VAL A 380 10.52 -2.54 8.34
C VAL A 380 11.85 -2.77 9.05
N LEU A 381 12.93 -2.22 8.48
CA LEU A 381 14.25 -2.30 9.09
C LEU A 381 14.47 -1.14 10.07
N ALA A 382 15.10 -1.43 11.21
CA ALA A 382 15.42 -0.41 12.21
C ALA A 382 16.35 0.68 11.66
N ALA A 383 17.22 0.34 10.70
CA ALA A 383 18.10 1.29 10.01
C ALA A 383 17.33 2.39 9.25
N ASP A 384 16.18 2.05 8.64
CA ASP A 384 15.36 2.97 7.82
C ASP A 384 14.57 3.99 8.67
N LEU A 385 14.39 3.72 9.97
CA LEU A 385 13.52 4.50 10.83
C LEU A 385 14.23 5.73 11.43
N PRO A 386 13.55 6.89 11.50
CA PRO A 386 13.92 7.98 12.41
C PRO A 386 14.06 7.49 13.87
N GLU A 387 14.89 8.15 14.68
CA GLU A 387 15.25 7.62 16.01
C GLU A 387 14.06 7.45 16.97
N ASP A 388 13.04 8.30 16.89
CA ASP A 388 11.81 8.19 17.68
C ASP A 388 10.98 6.95 17.29
N GLN A 389 10.87 6.67 15.98
CA GLN A 389 10.23 5.47 15.44
C GLN A 389 11.05 4.21 15.73
N ARG A 390 12.38 4.30 15.66
CA ARG A 390 13.31 3.21 16.00
C ARG A 390 13.23 2.85 17.48
N ALA A 391 13.22 3.85 18.37
CA ALA A 391 13.03 3.67 19.80
C ALA A 391 11.67 3.03 20.10
N TRP A 392 10.58 3.53 19.49
CA TRP A 392 9.26 2.93 19.66
C TRP A 392 9.21 1.46 19.23
N LEU A 393 9.81 1.12 18.07
CA LEU A 393 9.87 -0.25 17.57
C LEU A 393 10.68 -1.16 18.51
N ARG A 394 11.80 -0.66 19.06
CA ARG A 394 12.62 -1.39 20.04
C ARG A 394 11.82 -1.70 21.32
N ASP A 395 11.09 -0.71 21.84
CA ASP A 395 10.29 -0.85 23.06
C ASP A 395 9.05 -1.75 22.86
N HIS A 396 8.49 -1.80 21.65
CA HIS A 396 7.24 -2.52 21.31
C HIS A 396 7.45 -3.67 20.31
N HIS A 397 8.67 -4.22 20.23
CA HIS A 397 9.12 -5.16 19.20
C HIS A 397 8.24 -6.42 19.03
N HIS A 398 7.56 -6.87 20.09
CA HIS A 398 6.57 -7.94 20.01
C HIS A 398 5.12 -7.42 19.95
N THR A 399 4.75 -6.48 20.81
CA THR A 399 3.34 -6.05 20.98
C THR A 399 2.81 -5.23 19.80
N GLY A 400 3.65 -4.42 19.17
CA GLY A 400 3.29 -3.62 18.00
C GLY A 400 2.92 -4.49 16.79
N PRO A 401 3.83 -5.39 16.35
CA PRO A 401 3.55 -6.34 15.27
C PRO A 401 2.39 -7.29 15.58
N ALA A 402 2.31 -7.84 16.81
CA ALA A 402 1.24 -8.76 17.20
C ALA A 402 -0.17 -8.16 17.04
N ALA A 403 -0.36 -6.88 17.39
CA ALA A 403 -1.65 -6.22 17.27
C ALA A 403 -2.14 -6.07 15.80
N LEU A 404 -1.21 -5.97 14.84
CA LEU A 404 -1.51 -5.97 13.40
C LEU A 404 -1.68 -7.40 12.87
N ALA A 405 -0.84 -8.33 13.32
CA ALA A 405 -0.91 -9.76 13.02
C ALA A 405 -2.30 -10.34 13.36
N ASP A 406 -2.79 -10.11 14.58
CA ASP A 406 -4.13 -10.57 15.02
C ASP A 406 -5.26 -9.96 14.17
N PHE A 407 -5.16 -8.65 13.89
CA PHE A 407 -6.16 -7.87 13.15
C PHE A 407 -6.29 -8.33 11.70
N LEU A 408 -5.17 -8.52 11.01
CA LEU A 408 -5.10 -8.84 9.58
C LEU A 408 -4.94 -10.34 9.29
N GLY A 409 -4.70 -11.16 10.33
CA GLY A 409 -4.35 -12.58 10.17
C GLY A 409 -3.01 -12.79 9.50
N LEU A 410 -2.03 -11.98 9.88
CA LEU A 410 -0.64 -12.05 9.41
C LEU A 410 0.21 -12.77 10.46
N GLU A 411 1.41 -13.18 10.09
CA GLU A 411 2.40 -13.75 11.00
C GLU A 411 3.57 -12.77 11.15
N ALA A 412 4.02 -12.51 12.38
CA ALA A 412 5.11 -11.58 12.64
C ALA A 412 6.46 -12.30 12.68
N GLU A 413 7.35 -12.01 11.72
CA GLU A 413 8.74 -12.45 11.73
C GLU A 413 9.60 -11.31 12.28
N VAL A 414 10.12 -11.46 13.50
CA VAL A 414 10.99 -10.47 14.17
C VAL A 414 12.43 -10.96 14.11
N ARG A 415 13.37 -10.11 13.69
CA ARG A 415 14.80 -10.37 13.51
C ARG A 415 15.64 -9.24 14.07
N ALA A 416 16.96 -9.45 14.14
CA ALA A 416 17.90 -8.46 14.64
C ALA A 416 17.83 -7.11 13.88
N GLU A 417 17.59 -7.14 12.57
CA GLU A 417 17.55 -5.95 11.72
C GLU A 417 16.17 -5.26 11.70
N GLY A 418 15.09 -5.93 12.11
CA GLY A 418 13.73 -5.38 12.00
C GLY A 418 12.61 -6.42 12.05
N VAL A 419 11.46 -6.06 11.46
CA VAL A 419 10.23 -6.88 11.48
C VAL A 419 9.61 -7.00 10.09
N ALA A 420 9.17 -8.20 9.72
CA ALA A 420 8.26 -8.43 8.60
C ALA A 420 6.91 -8.91 9.11
N LEU A 421 5.81 -8.43 8.50
CA LEU A 421 4.51 -9.06 8.61
C LEU A 421 4.27 -9.90 7.35
N LEU A 422 4.14 -11.20 7.55
CA LEU A 422 3.98 -12.20 6.50
C LEU A 422 2.49 -12.43 6.23
N ASP A 423 2.13 -12.66 4.95
CA ASP A 423 0.78 -13.02 4.54
C ASP A 423 0.72 -14.47 4.03
N PRO A 424 0.48 -15.48 4.90
CA PRO A 424 0.36 -16.88 4.47
C PRO A 424 -0.78 -17.15 3.47
N ALA A 425 -1.76 -16.25 3.39
CA ALA A 425 -2.90 -16.37 2.49
C ALA A 425 -2.65 -15.75 1.10
N ASP A 426 -1.61 -14.93 0.94
CA ASP A 426 -1.20 -14.32 -0.34
C ASP A 426 -2.32 -13.50 -1.03
N GLU A 427 -3.02 -12.66 -0.25
CA GLU A 427 -4.18 -11.86 -0.74
C GLU A 427 -3.95 -10.35 -0.65
N LEU A 428 -3.00 -9.88 0.18
CA LEU A 428 -2.78 -8.45 0.40
C LEU A 428 -1.83 -7.79 -0.61
N THR A 429 -0.93 -8.56 -1.21
CA THR A 429 0.21 -8.07 -2.01
C THR A 429 -0.11 -7.96 -3.51
N ASP A 430 0.35 -6.89 -4.17
CA ASP A 430 0.42 -6.79 -5.64
C ASP A 430 1.65 -7.47 -6.23
N LEU A 431 2.63 -7.84 -5.41
CA LEU A 431 3.89 -8.42 -5.83
C LEU A 431 3.98 -9.88 -5.40
N ALA A 432 4.23 -10.78 -6.35
CA ALA A 432 4.39 -12.20 -6.11
C ALA A 432 5.89 -12.60 -6.14
N LEU A 433 6.46 -12.93 -4.97
CA LEU A 433 7.80 -13.50 -4.85
C LEU A 433 7.85 -14.52 -3.69
N PRO A 434 7.93 -15.84 -3.96
CA PRO A 434 8.01 -16.47 -5.28
C PRO A 434 6.72 -16.26 -6.10
N GLY A 435 6.86 -16.19 -7.43
CA GLY A 435 5.73 -15.95 -8.33
C GLY A 435 5.93 -16.59 -9.72
N PRO A 436 4.85 -16.72 -10.51
CA PRO A 436 4.93 -17.25 -11.87
C PRO A 436 5.54 -16.25 -12.86
N GLY A 437 6.14 -16.75 -13.93
CA GLY A 437 6.63 -15.95 -15.06
C GLY A 437 8.08 -15.47 -14.93
N THR A 438 8.61 -14.97 -16.05
CA THR A 438 10.04 -14.69 -16.25
C THR A 438 10.65 -13.77 -15.19
N VAL A 439 10.04 -12.62 -14.91
CA VAL A 439 10.62 -11.63 -13.99
C VAL A 439 10.64 -12.13 -12.55
N ALA A 440 9.57 -12.76 -12.07
CA ALA A 440 9.52 -13.31 -10.71
C ALA A 440 10.49 -14.49 -10.52
N GLN A 441 10.64 -15.35 -11.53
CA GLN A 441 11.61 -16.45 -11.50
C GLN A 441 13.06 -15.94 -11.59
N ALA A 442 13.34 -14.97 -12.46
CA ALA A 442 14.65 -14.32 -12.55
C ALA A 442 15.02 -13.59 -11.25
N ALA A 443 14.09 -12.85 -10.65
CA ALA A 443 14.29 -12.15 -9.38
C ALA A 443 14.62 -13.10 -8.24
N LEU A 444 13.90 -14.23 -8.16
CA LEU A 444 14.11 -15.25 -7.14
C LEU A 444 15.47 -15.94 -7.29
N LEU A 445 15.88 -16.29 -8.52
CA LEU A 445 17.20 -16.87 -8.77
C LEU A 445 18.33 -15.86 -8.56
N LEU A 446 18.12 -14.59 -8.94
CA LEU A 446 19.11 -13.53 -8.75
C LEU A 446 19.32 -13.24 -7.27
N VAL A 447 18.26 -13.10 -6.46
CA VAL A 447 18.40 -12.84 -5.03
C VAL A 447 19.04 -14.02 -4.30
N GLU A 448 18.73 -15.26 -4.71
CA GLU A 448 19.36 -16.48 -4.19
C GLU A 448 20.88 -16.46 -4.42
N ARG A 449 21.33 -16.31 -5.67
CA ARG A 449 22.77 -16.27 -6.01
C ARG A 449 23.49 -15.04 -5.44
N LEU A 450 22.85 -13.86 -5.43
CA LEU A 450 23.46 -12.67 -4.82
C LEU A 450 23.70 -12.85 -3.33
N VAL A 451 22.76 -13.46 -2.58
CA VAL A 451 22.98 -13.77 -1.17
C VAL A 451 24.11 -14.79 -1.01
N GLU A 452 24.18 -15.84 -1.82
CA GLU A 452 25.27 -16.82 -1.75
C GLU A 452 26.66 -16.19 -1.95
N GLU A 453 26.78 -15.22 -2.85
CA GLU A 453 28.05 -14.53 -3.15
C GLU A 453 28.45 -13.45 -2.12
N VAL A 454 27.48 -12.74 -1.51
CA VAL A 454 27.78 -11.53 -0.68
C VAL A 454 27.30 -11.60 0.78
N ARG A 455 26.75 -12.73 1.24
CA ARG A 455 26.32 -12.90 2.65
C ARG A 455 27.49 -12.63 3.61
N PRO A 456 27.33 -11.73 4.60
CA PRO A 456 28.34 -11.48 5.65
C PRO A 456 28.70 -12.74 6.43
N LEU A 457 29.86 -12.78 7.09
CA LEU A 457 30.20 -13.88 7.99
C LEU A 457 29.56 -13.68 9.38
N PRO A 458 29.20 -14.77 10.10
CA PRO A 458 28.65 -14.67 11.45
C PRO A 458 29.58 -13.91 12.41
N GLY A 459 29.07 -12.83 13.00
CA GLY A 459 29.85 -11.98 13.91
C GLY A 459 30.56 -10.81 13.24
N GLU A 460 30.54 -10.71 11.90
CA GLU A 460 30.78 -9.42 11.24
C GLU A 460 29.57 -8.50 11.51
N THR A 461 29.80 -7.38 12.19
CA THR A 461 28.76 -6.38 12.45
C THR A 461 28.46 -5.58 11.18
N THR A 462 27.66 -6.16 10.30
CA THR A 462 27.02 -5.42 9.20
C THR A 462 25.69 -4.84 9.69
N ASP A 463 25.75 -3.69 10.36
CA ASP A 463 24.57 -2.87 10.74
C ASP A 463 23.82 -2.28 9.50
N ALA A 464 24.23 -2.66 8.28
CA ALA A 464 23.85 -2.04 7.02
C ALA A 464 23.69 -3.06 5.88
N ASP A 465 22.92 -2.68 4.86
CA ASP A 465 22.74 -3.41 3.61
C ASP A 465 24.08 -3.59 2.85
N VAL A 466 24.28 -4.74 2.20
CA VAL A 466 25.58 -5.14 1.61
C VAL A 466 25.71 -4.64 0.17
N PRO A 467 26.82 -3.97 -0.23
CA PRO A 467 26.98 -3.46 -1.59
C PRO A 467 27.14 -4.57 -2.64
N VAL A 468 26.37 -4.46 -3.72
CA VAL A 468 26.41 -5.35 -4.89
C VAL A 468 26.83 -4.56 -6.13
N PRO A 469 27.97 -4.89 -6.77
CA PRO A 469 28.40 -4.26 -8.02
C PRO A 469 27.45 -4.60 -9.18
N ASP A 470 27.17 -3.63 -10.07
CA ASP A 470 26.36 -3.87 -11.27
C ASP A 470 26.91 -5.01 -12.14
N ALA A 471 28.23 -5.16 -12.25
CA ALA A 471 28.86 -6.24 -13.00
C ALA A 471 28.58 -7.65 -12.43
N LEU A 472 28.39 -7.78 -11.11
CA LEU A 472 27.98 -9.05 -10.49
C LEU A 472 26.52 -9.36 -10.82
N ILE A 473 25.64 -8.35 -10.76
CA ILE A 473 24.23 -8.47 -11.17
C ILE A 473 24.14 -8.90 -12.65
N ASP A 474 24.91 -8.26 -13.52
CA ASP A 474 24.86 -8.48 -14.97
C ASP A 474 25.39 -9.87 -15.35
N GLY A 475 26.48 -10.32 -14.71
CA GLY A 475 27.02 -11.67 -14.88
C GLY A 475 26.04 -12.74 -14.39
N VAL A 476 25.62 -12.67 -13.12
CA VAL A 476 24.70 -13.64 -12.51
C VAL A 476 23.37 -13.72 -13.27
N LEU A 477 22.80 -12.58 -13.69
CA LEU A 477 21.56 -12.58 -14.46
C LEU A 477 21.76 -13.11 -15.89
N GLY A 478 22.93 -12.91 -16.49
CA GLY A 478 23.33 -13.54 -17.75
C GLY A 478 23.34 -15.06 -17.63
N ASP A 479 24.11 -15.59 -16.67
CA ASP A 479 24.24 -17.02 -16.40
C ASP A 479 22.87 -17.67 -16.12
N ILE A 480 22.06 -17.05 -15.23
CA ILE A 480 20.69 -17.49 -14.93
C ILE A 480 19.85 -17.58 -16.20
N ALA A 481 19.93 -16.56 -17.06
CA ALA A 481 19.04 -16.46 -18.21
C ALA A 481 19.54 -17.24 -19.44
N ASP A 482 20.76 -17.80 -19.39
CA ASP A 482 21.27 -18.84 -20.29
C ASP A 482 20.93 -20.25 -19.74
N GLU A 483 21.13 -20.50 -18.44
CA GLU A 483 20.87 -21.79 -17.76
C GLU A 483 19.37 -22.13 -17.72
N TYR A 484 18.52 -21.17 -17.29
CA TYR A 484 17.09 -21.40 -17.04
C TYR A 484 16.17 -20.85 -18.14
N GLY A 485 16.62 -19.88 -18.95
CA GLY A 485 15.75 -19.09 -19.83
C GLY A 485 14.89 -19.91 -20.80
N LEU A 486 15.51 -20.74 -21.65
CA LEU A 486 14.75 -21.61 -22.56
C LEU A 486 14.09 -22.81 -21.85
N PRO A 487 14.77 -23.55 -20.93
CA PRO A 487 14.16 -24.69 -20.25
C PRO A 487 12.91 -24.35 -19.40
N ALA A 488 12.88 -23.16 -18.77
CA ALA A 488 11.73 -22.69 -17.99
C ALA A 488 10.68 -21.95 -18.84
N GLY A 489 10.84 -21.88 -20.16
CA GLY A 489 9.87 -21.27 -21.08
C GLY A 489 9.74 -19.76 -20.95
N TRP A 490 10.82 -19.04 -20.64
CA TRP A 490 10.78 -17.59 -20.45
C TRP A 490 10.44 -16.84 -21.74
N ARG A 491 9.84 -15.64 -21.58
CA ARG A 491 9.46 -14.77 -22.70
C ARG A 491 10.68 -14.44 -23.56
N ARG A 492 10.60 -14.74 -24.85
CA ARG A 492 11.68 -14.49 -25.81
C ARG A 492 12.12 -13.03 -25.87
N ASP A 493 11.20 -12.09 -25.67
CA ASP A 493 11.49 -10.66 -25.64
C ASP A 493 12.54 -10.32 -24.55
N TYR A 494 12.43 -10.92 -23.36
CA TYR A 494 13.41 -10.75 -22.27
C TYR A 494 14.71 -11.53 -22.48
N LEU A 495 14.68 -12.60 -23.30
CA LEU A 495 15.89 -13.30 -23.68
C LEU A 495 16.67 -12.55 -24.76
N ALA A 496 15.97 -11.83 -25.64
CA ALA A 496 16.56 -10.94 -26.65
C ALA A 496 17.01 -9.59 -26.07
N ASP A 497 16.23 -9.02 -25.14
CA ASP A 497 16.56 -7.79 -24.40
C ASP A 497 16.88 -8.11 -22.93
N ARG A 498 18.14 -8.46 -22.70
CA ARG A 498 18.72 -8.65 -21.36
C ARG A 498 18.61 -7.37 -20.51
N THR A 499 18.57 -6.18 -21.11
CA THR A 499 18.48 -4.89 -20.40
C THR A 499 17.09 -4.69 -19.81
N ALA A 500 16.04 -5.01 -20.56
CA ALA A 500 14.67 -5.03 -20.05
C ALA A 500 14.49 -6.06 -18.93
N LEU A 501 15.07 -7.27 -19.10
CA LEU A 501 15.02 -8.31 -18.05
C LEU A 501 15.68 -7.81 -16.76
N ARG A 502 16.88 -7.24 -16.85
CA ARG A 502 17.61 -6.62 -15.73
C ARG A 502 16.78 -5.55 -15.04
N ARG A 503 16.27 -4.58 -15.81
CA ARG A 503 15.47 -3.45 -15.29
C ARG A 503 14.28 -3.96 -14.48
N ASP A 504 13.50 -4.88 -15.05
CA ASP A 504 12.24 -5.34 -14.43
C ASP A 504 12.50 -6.26 -13.24
N THR A 505 13.58 -7.05 -13.28
CA THR A 505 14.03 -7.90 -12.18
C THR A 505 14.47 -7.07 -10.97
N LEU A 506 15.29 -6.03 -11.20
CA LEU A 506 15.76 -5.14 -10.14
C LEU A 506 14.63 -4.25 -9.60
N ASP A 507 13.73 -3.76 -10.46
CA ASP A 507 12.54 -3.01 -10.03
C ASP A 507 11.59 -3.87 -9.18
N LEU A 508 11.41 -5.17 -9.48
CA LEU A 508 10.67 -6.09 -8.61
C LEU A 508 11.36 -6.29 -7.25
N LEU A 509 12.66 -6.61 -7.24
CA LEU A 509 13.42 -6.79 -5.99
C LEU A 509 13.46 -5.52 -5.13
N HIS A 510 13.50 -4.35 -5.78
CA HIS A 510 13.41 -3.06 -5.11
C HIS A 510 12.01 -2.80 -4.54
N ARG A 511 10.95 -3.04 -5.33
CA ARG A 511 9.56 -2.92 -4.87
C ARG A 511 9.21 -3.91 -3.74
N MET A 512 9.90 -5.05 -3.65
CA MET A 512 9.86 -6.03 -2.55
C MET A 512 10.75 -5.65 -1.35
N GLY A 513 11.55 -4.59 -1.42
CA GLY A 513 12.45 -4.19 -0.33
C GLY A 513 13.62 -5.16 -0.08
N LEU A 514 14.04 -5.93 -1.09
CA LEU A 514 15.18 -6.85 -1.03
C LEU A 514 16.47 -6.23 -1.62
N LEU A 515 16.31 -5.23 -2.49
CA LEU A 515 17.37 -4.36 -2.99
C LEU A 515 17.01 -2.89 -2.76
N THR A 516 18.02 -2.05 -2.52
CA THR A 516 17.88 -0.58 -2.57
C THR A 516 19.00 0.03 -3.39
N PRO A 517 18.77 1.09 -4.19
CA PRO A 517 19.85 1.81 -4.81
C PRO A 517 20.76 2.44 -3.75
N THR A 518 22.07 2.48 -4.02
CA THR A 518 23.04 3.23 -3.22
C THR A 518 22.65 4.71 -3.06
N PRO A 519 22.99 5.35 -1.93
CA PRO A 519 22.70 6.77 -1.70
C PRO A 519 23.20 7.67 -2.84
N ARG A 520 22.42 8.71 -3.18
CA ARG A 520 22.79 9.68 -4.23
C ARG A 520 24.16 10.30 -3.94
N GLY A 521 25.06 10.23 -4.92
CA GLY A 521 26.44 10.72 -4.81
C GLY A 521 27.48 9.62 -4.62
N THR A 522 27.06 8.39 -4.27
CA THR A 522 27.94 7.20 -4.29
C THR A 522 28.50 6.99 -5.70
N ARG A 523 29.80 6.66 -5.80
CA ARG A 523 30.49 6.40 -7.08
C ARG A 523 31.35 5.13 -6.98
N PRO A 524 31.16 4.13 -7.87
CA PRO A 524 30.08 4.06 -8.86
C PRO A 524 28.70 4.03 -8.18
N PRO A 525 27.62 4.44 -8.88
CA PRO A 525 26.28 4.04 -8.46
C PRO A 525 26.20 2.51 -8.48
N GLY A 526 25.30 1.96 -7.69
CA GLY A 526 25.07 0.52 -7.60
C GLY A 526 23.92 0.21 -6.65
N TRP A 527 23.85 -1.04 -6.21
CA TRP A 527 22.78 -1.56 -5.36
C TRP A 527 23.30 -2.02 -4.01
N LEU A 528 22.43 -2.02 -3.01
CA LEU A 528 22.65 -2.64 -1.70
C LEU A 528 21.62 -3.78 -1.53
N LEU A 529 22.12 -4.97 -1.19
CA LEU A 529 21.34 -6.16 -0.83
C LEU A 529 20.94 -6.09 0.64
N ARG A 530 19.64 -6.18 0.88
CA ARG A 530 19.05 -5.94 2.20
C ARG A 530 18.90 -7.24 2.95
N ALA A 531 19.04 -7.22 4.28
CA ALA A 531 19.02 -8.45 5.09
C ALA A 531 17.83 -9.40 4.80
N PRO A 532 16.57 -8.92 4.61
CA PRO A 532 15.44 -9.78 4.24
C PRO A 532 15.60 -10.59 2.94
N ALA A 533 16.53 -10.24 2.06
CA ALA A 533 16.88 -11.02 0.87
C ALA A 533 17.31 -12.44 1.21
N ALA A 534 18.01 -12.64 2.33
CA ALA A 534 18.51 -13.94 2.76
C ALA A 534 17.40 -14.96 3.05
N ARG A 535 16.17 -14.51 3.31
CA ARG A 535 14.96 -15.34 3.42
C ARG A 535 14.70 -16.20 2.18
N TYR A 536 15.19 -15.79 1.01
CA TYR A 536 14.97 -16.43 -0.29
C TYR A 536 16.15 -17.28 -0.78
N ALA A 537 17.24 -17.36 -0.02
CA ALA A 537 18.43 -18.16 -0.32
C ALA A 537 18.51 -19.39 0.60
N PRO A 538 19.34 -20.41 0.31
CA PRO A 538 19.58 -21.51 1.24
C PRO A 538 20.04 -21.00 2.62
N ALA A 539 19.63 -21.70 3.67
CA ALA A 539 20.14 -21.47 5.02
C ALA A 539 21.68 -21.52 5.03
N ALA A 540 22.32 -20.71 5.87
CA ALA A 540 23.77 -20.72 5.95
C ALA A 540 24.26 -22.04 6.55
N ASP A 541 25.19 -22.71 5.87
CA ASP A 541 25.93 -23.87 6.40
C ASP A 541 26.95 -23.39 7.46
N LEU A 542 26.43 -22.97 8.62
CA LEU A 542 27.22 -22.44 9.75
C LEU A 542 28.08 -23.51 10.45
N LEU A 543 27.91 -24.78 10.06
CA LEU A 543 28.70 -25.90 10.51
C LEU A 543 29.26 -26.60 9.27
N PRO A 544 30.59 -26.71 9.09
CA PRO A 544 31.11 -27.60 8.06
C PRO A 544 30.60 -29.02 8.36
N PRO A 545 30.17 -29.79 7.34
CA PRO A 545 29.71 -31.15 7.55
C PRO A 545 30.79 -31.93 8.29
N PRO A 546 30.45 -32.73 9.32
CA PRO A 546 31.44 -33.40 10.15
C PRO A 546 32.28 -34.32 9.26
N GLY A 547 33.50 -33.88 8.98
CA GLY A 547 34.32 -34.48 7.94
C GLY A 547 34.52 -35.96 8.21
N THR A 548 34.10 -36.81 7.28
CA THR A 548 34.36 -38.26 7.26
C THR A 548 35.86 -38.57 7.05
N GLY A 549 36.68 -37.53 6.87
CA GLY A 549 38.13 -37.59 6.94
C GLY A 549 38.63 -38.16 8.25
N ARG A 550 39.59 -39.09 8.15
CA ARG A 550 40.20 -39.88 9.23
C ARG A 550 41.03 -39.07 10.25
N HIS A 551 40.88 -37.75 10.24
CA HIS A 551 41.71 -36.77 10.96
C HIS A 551 40.91 -35.77 11.79
N SER A 552 39.58 -35.92 11.88
CA SER A 552 38.70 -35.17 12.78
C SER A 552 38.97 -35.54 14.25
N ARG A 553 40.12 -35.11 14.80
CA ARG A 553 40.37 -35.12 16.23
C ARG A 553 39.45 -34.09 16.88
N ARG A 554 38.61 -34.54 17.80
CA ARG A 554 37.97 -33.65 18.78
C ARG A 554 39.07 -32.93 19.54
N ASP A 555 39.02 -31.60 19.61
CA ASP A 555 39.73 -30.89 20.65
C ASP A 555 39.25 -31.41 22.00
N GLN A 556 40.19 -31.88 22.81
CA GLN A 556 39.90 -32.17 24.21
C GLN A 556 39.77 -30.83 24.94
N PRO A 557 38.82 -30.68 25.87
CA PRO A 557 38.74 -29.49 26.69
C PRO A 557 40.04 -29.35 27.48
N VAL A 558 40.76 -28.24 27.25
CA VAL A 558 42.00 -27.92 27.96
C VAL A 558 41.68 -27.81 29.44
N THR A 559 42.01 -28.87 30.19
CA THR A 559 41.84 -28.90 31.63
C THR A 559 42.95 -28.07 32.24
N ILE A 560 42.64 -26.82 32.59
CA ILE A 560 43.54 -25.95 33.32
C ILE A 560 43.78 -26.58 34.71
N PRO A 561 45.01 -26.98 35.06
CA PRO A 561 45.28 -27.55 36.37
C PRO A 561 45.21 -26.45 37.44
N ALA A 562 44.52 -26.74 38.54
CA ALA A 562 44.43 -25.82 39.67
C ALA A 562 45.81 -25.56 40.30
N PRO A 563 46.09 -24.34 40.82
CA PRO A 563 47.36 -24.03 41.46
C PRO A 563 47.57 -24.88 42.72
N ALA A 564 48.76 -25.47 42.85
CA ALA A 564 49.12 -26.27 44.01
C ALA A 564 49.19 -25.41 45.28
N GLY A 565 48.55 -25.90 46.35
CA GLY A 565 48.67 -25.31 47.69
C GLY A 565 50.10 -25.41 48.25
N PRO A 566 50.41 -24.63 49.30
CA PRO A 566 51.77 -24.55 49.86
C PRO A 566 52.21 -25.91 50.44
N ARG A 567 53.47 -26.27 50.19
CA ARG A 567 54.09 -27.44 50.82
C ARG A 567 54.43 -27.12 52.27
N GLU A 568 54.02 -27.98 53.20
CA GLU A 568 54.55 -27.97 54.56
C GLU A 568 56.02 -28.41 54.55
N GLU A 569 56.91 -27.56 55.04
CA GLU A 569 58.28 -27.94 55.35
C GLU A 569 58.31 -28.63 56.72
N GLN A 570 58.36 -29.96 56.73
CA GLN A 570 58.83 -30.70 57.90
C GLN A 570 60.36 -30.75 57.87
N ARG A 571 60.99 -30.03 58.81
CA ARG A 571 62.38 -30.26 59.22
C ARG A 571 62.45 -30.46 60.74
N ALA A 572 63.14 -31.54 61.11
CA ALA A 572 63.88 -31.63 62.36
C ALA A 572 65.22 -30.87 62.22
#